data_AF-A0A845RZK3-F1
#
_entry.id   AF-A0A845RZK3-F1
#
_cell.length_a   1.000
_cell.length_b   1.000
_cell.length_c   1.000
_cell.angle_alpha   90.00
_cell.angle_beta   90.00
_cell.angle_gamma   90.00
#
_symmetry.space_group_name_H-M   'P 1'
#
loop_
_entity.id
_entity.type
_entity.pdbx_description
1 polymer ?
#
loop_
_entity_poly.entity_id
_entity_poly.type
_entity_poly.pdbx_seq_one_letter_code
_entity_poly.pdbx_strand_id
1 'polypeptide(L)'
;MSNILIIKLGSLGDVVQISGALRDIREHHKNEKITILTTSKYLNLFKNCPYVDECLEDERLPRYNLFYLLRLRKIINPSNFSKVYDLQNSNRTNFYRKFIFNTNDWSSSKDIPENKYNNSVLQRFDEQLRKSNIQTLYTLKPDFSWAAEKGSNYNLGTDKKYILLFPFCSKDLIHKRWPYFSELINLIKQNHPQYVLVVAPGP
;
A
#
# COMPACT_ATOMS: atom_id res chain seq x y z
N MET A 1 -3.79 -3.56 27.20
CA MET A 1 -3.75 -2.84 25.91
C MET A 1 -3.80 -3.87 24.80
N SER A 2 -4.68 -3.66 23.83
CA SER A 2 -4.87 -4.55 22.68
C SER A 2 -3.98 -4.06 21.53
N ASN A 3 -3.35 -4.99 20.80
CA ASN A 3 -2.46 -4.68 19.68
C ASN A 3 -3.14 -5.07 18.37
N ILE A 4 -3.16 -4.14 17.43
CA ILE A 4 -3.79 -4.30 16.12
C ILE A 4 -2.70 -4.45 15.08
N LEU A 5 -2.84 -5.45 14.22
CA LEU A 5 -1.97 -5.62 13.06
C LEU A 5 -2.69 -5.26 11.78
N ILE A 6 -2.03 -4.49 10.92
CA ILE A 6 -2.42 -4.29 9.53
C ILE A 6 -1.39 -4.97 8.64
N ILE A 7 -1.82 -5.69 7.60
CA ILE A 7 -0.90 -6.32 6.64
C ILE A 7 -1.04 -5.65 5.29
N LYS A 8 0.05 -5.03 4.80
CA LYS A 8 0.15 -4.50 3.44
C LYS A 8 1.56 -4.62 2.89
N LEU A 9 1.77 -5.53 1.94
CA LEU A 9 3.08 -5.86 1.38
C LEU A 9 3.39 -5.12 0.06
N GLY A 10 2.39 -4.43 -0.52
CA GLY A 10 2.46 -3.74 -1.82
C GLY A 10 1.22 -4.02 -2.70
N SER A 11 1.13 -3.53 -3.93
CA SER A 11 2.03 -2.62 -4.66
C SER A 11 1.80 -1.15 -4.30
N LEU A 12 2.56 -0.19 -4.86
CA LEU A 12 2.42 1.25 -4.55
C LEU A 12 0.99 1.74 -4.80
N GLY A 13 0.38 1.37 -5.94
CA GLY A 13 -1.01 1.75 -6.24
C GLY A 13 -1.99 1.26 -5.17
N ASP A 14 -1.80 0.04 -4.68
CA ASP A 14 -2.64 -0.49 -3.61
C ASP A 14 -2.31 0.13 -2.25
N VAL A 15 -1.06 0.53 -2.00
CA VAL A 15 -0.65 1.26 -0.79
C VAL A 15 -1.34 2.62 -0.72
N VAL A 16 -1.43 3.33 -1.85
CA VAL A 16 -2.18 4.59 -1.95
C VAL A 16 -3.66 4.35 -1.63
N GLN A 17 -4.26 3.30 -2.22
CA GLN A 17 -5.67 2.99 -2.05
C GLN A 17 -6.08 2.63 -0.61
N ILE A 18 -5.19 2.00 0.17
CA ILE A 18 -5.51 1.67 1.56
C ILE A 18 -5.45 2.86 2.52
N SER A 19 -5.02 4.05 2.07
CA SER A 19 -4.88 5.21 2.95
C SER A 19 -6.16 5.53 3.75
N GLY A 20 -7.30 5.51 3.06
CA GLY A 20 -8.60 5.74 3.69
C GLY A 20 -8.93 4.67 4.74
N ALA A 21 -8.62 3.41 4.43
CA ALA A 21 -8.81 2.29 5.36
C ALA A 21 -7.91 2.40 6.60
N LEU A 22 -6.65 2.82 6.44
CA LEU A 22 -5.74 3.05 7.57
C LEU A 22 -6.30 4.11 8.53
N ARG A 23 -6.85 5.19 7.98
CA ARG A 23 -7.47 6.25 8.78
C ARG A 23 -8.71 5.75 9.52
N ASP A 24 -9.62 5.07 8.85
CA ASP A 24 -10.82 4.51 9.48
C ASP A 24 -10.46 3.52 10.61
N ILE A 25 -9.44 2.66 10.40
CA ILE A 25 -8.94 1.74 11.43
C ILE A 25 -8.36 2.54 12.61
N ARG A 26 -7.54 3.57 12.38
CA ARG A 26 -7.00 4.41 13.45
C ARG A 26 -8.09 5.13 14.25
N GLU A 27 -9.09 5.70 13.57
CA GLU A 27 -10.20 6.37 14.25
C GLU A 27 -11.04 5.42 15.10
N HIS A 28 -11.12 4.14 14.72
CA HIS A 28 -11.76 3.12 15.54
C HIS A 28 -10.87 2.69 16.73
N HIS A 29 -9.57 2.51 16.48
CA HIS A 29 -8.58 1.99 17.43
C HIS A 29 -7.69 3.11 18.01
N LYS A 30 -8.31 4.16 18.58
CA LYS A 30 -7.60 5.38 19.03
C LYS A 30 -6.56 5.13 20.13
N ASN A 31 -6.86 4.20 21.05
CA ASN A 31 -6.06 3.94 22.24
C ASN A 31 -5.23 2.66 22.14
N GLU A 32 -5.19 2.05 20.96
CA GLU A 32 -4.52 0.77 20.73
C GLU A 32 -3.30 0.97 19.84
N LYS A 33 -2.31 0.11 20.05
CA LYS A 33 -1.11 0.13 19.24
C LYS A 33 -1.43 -0.51 17.89
N ILE A 34 -1.19 0.22 16.80
CA ILE A 34 -1.36 -0.26 15.43
C ILE A 34 0.01 -0.48 14.82
N THR A 35 0.30 -1.74 14.51
CA THR A 35 1.51 -2.14 13.80
C THR A 35 1.15 -2.47 12.35
N ILE A 36 1.98 -2.08 11.38
CA ILE A 36 1.83 -2.51 9.99
C ILE A 36 2.96 -3.48 9.59
N LEU A 37 2.60 -4.62 9.02
CA LEU A 37 3.53 -5.54 8.38
C LEU A 37 3.64 -5.20 6.89
N THR A 38 4.83 -4.84 6.44
CA THR A 38 5.10 -4.41 5.06
C THR A 38 6.46 -4.86 4.55
N THR A 39 6.75 -4.68 3.26
CA THR A 39 8.07 -5.00 2.69
C THR A 39 9.06 -3.85 2.87
N SER A 40 10.36 -4.14 2.82
CA SER A 40 11.45 -3.15 2.94
C SER A 40 11.20 -1.86 2.13
N LYS A 41 10.69 -2.00 0.89
CA LYS A 41 10.39 -0.89 -0.01
C LYS A 41 9.43 0.15 0.57
N TYR A 42 8.50 -0.25 1.45
CA TYR A 42 7.48 0.64 2.02
C TYR A 42 7.67 0.90 3.52
N LEU A 43 8.71 0.35 4.16
CA LEU A 43 8.97 0.60 5.59
C LEU A 43 9.11 2.09 5.87
N ASN A 44 9.97 2.80 5.13
CA ASN A 44 10.19 4.23 5.38
C ASN A 44 8.92 5.06 5.14
N LEU A 45 8.16 4.69 4.11
CA LEU A 45 6.87 5.31 3.82
C LEU A 45 5.91 5.18 5.02
N PHE A 46 5.72 3.97 5.53
CA PHE A 46 4.77 3.74 6.62
C PHE A 46 5.26 4.23 7.99
N LYS A 47 6.58 4.38 8.19
CA LYS A 47 7.12 5.07 9.39
C LYS A 47 6.65 6.53 9.48
N ASN A 48 6.36 7.16 8.34
CA ASN A 48 5.81 8.51 8.27
C ASN A 48 4.26 8.54 8.25
N CYS A 49 3.59 7.38 8.35
CA CYS A 49 2.14 7.30 8.32
C CYS A 49 1.53 7.70 9.68
N PRO A 50 0.65 8.71 9.76
CA PRO A 50 0.07 9.15 11.03
C PRO A 50 -0.93 8.15 11.63
N TYR A 51 -1.32 7.13 10.87
CA TYR A 51 -2.33 6.16 11.28
C TYR A 51 -1.74 4.89 11.90
N VAL A 52 -0.41 4.75 11.92
CA VAL A 52 0.31 3.54 12.36
C VAL A 52 1.40 3.92 13.36
N ASP A 53 1.58 3.13 14.42
CA ASP A 53 2.58 3.39 15.47
C ASP A 53 3.91 2.67 15.21
N GLU A 54 3.87 1.49 14.58
CA GLU A 54 5.04 0.64 14.37
C GLU A 54 5.02 -0.04 13.00
N CYS A 55 6.20 -0.25 12.42
CA CYS A 55 6.37 -0.99 11.18
C CYS A 55 7.19 -2.25 11.42
N LEU A 56 6.70 -3.39 10.93
CA LEU A 56 7.41 -4.66 10.87
C LEU A 56 7.74 -4.99 9.42
N GLU A 57 8.91 -5.60 9.22
CA GLU A 57 9.39 -6.02 7.91
C GLU A 57 9.01 -7.47 7.59
N ASP A 58 8.42 -7.65 6.42
CA ASP A 58 8.26 -8.91 5.72
C ASP A 58 9.23 -8.92 4.52
N GLU A 59 10.29 -9.72 4.60
CA GLU A 59 11.27 -9.87 3.51
C GLU A 59 10.67 -10.53 2.26
N ARG A 60 9.46 -11.09 2.36
CA ARG A 60 8.68 -11.67 1.28
C ARG A 60 9.37 -12.84 0.57
N LEU A 61 10.28 -13.52 1.27
CA LEU A 61 10.98 -14.69 0.77
C LEU A 61 10.00 -15.85 0.46
N PRO A 62 10.41 -16.81 -0.39
CA PRO A 62 9.55 -17.93 -0.76
C PRO A 62 9.10 -18.76 0.44
N ARG A 63 7.89 -19.34 0.37
CA ARG A 63 7.27 -20.08 1.49
C ARG A 63 8.01 -21.36 1.88
N TYR A 64 8.88 -21.89 1.01
CA TYR A 64 9.74 -23.03 1.35
C TYR A 64 10.94 -22.63 2.22
N ASN A 65 11.21 -21.33 2.41
CA ASN A 65 12.27 -20.87 3.30
C ASN A 65 11.79 -20.92 4.76
N LEU A 66 12.01 -22.05 5.42
CA LEU A 66 11.56 -22.27 6.79
C LEU A 66 12.20 -21.31 7.80
N PHE A 67 13.48 -20.97 7.63
CA PHE A 67 14.18 -20.01 8.50
C PHE A 67 13.53 -18.63 8.47
N TYR A 68 13.16 -18.17 7.27
CA TYR A 68 12.38 -16.96 7.09
C TYR A 68 11.04 -17.02 7.82
N LEU A 69 10.27 -18.09 7.63
CA LEU A 69 8.96 -18.25 8.27
C LEU A 69 9.07 -18.28 9.81
N LEU A 70 10.08 -18.97 10.34
CA LEU A 70 10.34 -19.03 11.78
C LEU A 70 10.70 -17.65 12.34
N ARG A 71 11.53 -16.88 11.63
CA ARG A 71 11.85 -15.50 12.05
C ARG A 71 10.64 -14.59 11.99
N LEU A 72 9.84 -14.66 10.91
CA LEU A 72 8.60 -13.91 10.79
C LEU A 72 7.66 -14.23 11.98
N ARG A 73 7.49 -15.52 12.30
CA ARG A 73 6.71 -15.96 13.46
C ARG A 73 7.24 -15.42 14.78
N LYS A 74 8.57 -15.44 14.98
CA LYS A 74 9.22 -14.90 16.19
C LYS A 74 9.03 -13.39 16.34
N ILE A 75 8.95 -12.64 15.24
CA ILE A 75 8.70 -11.19 15.26
C ILE A 75 7.24 -10.90 15.61
N ILE A 76 6.31 -11.67 15.06
CA ILE A 76 4.87 -11.46 15.22
C ILE A 76 4.35 -11.90 16.59
N ASN A 77 4.73 -13.10 17.05
CA ASN A 77 4.11 -13.74 18.21
C ASN A 77 4.20 -12.93 19.51
N PRO A 78 5.34 -12.30 19.87
CA PRO A 78 5.45 -11.53 21.11
C PRO A 78 4.49 -10.35 21.18
N SER A 79 4.02 -9.87 20.02
CA SER A 79 3.14 -8.70 19.92
C SER A 79 1.69 -9.02 20.30
N ASN A 80 1.31 -10.28 20.50
CA ASN A 80 -0.04 -10.70 20.94
C ASN A 80 -1.18 -9.91 20.26
N PHE A 81 -1.18 -9.87 18.93
CA PHE A 81 -2.19 -9.13 18.17
C PHE A 81 -3.58 -9.72 18.42
N SER A 82 -4.48 -8.88 18.91
CA SER A 82 -5.88 -9.24 19.18
C SER A 82 -6.71 -9.27 17.90
N LYS A 83 -6.37 -8.42 16.93
CA LYS A 83 -7.04 -8.26 15.64
C LYS A 83 -6.03 -8.11 14.52
N VAL A 84 -6.31 -8.73 13.38
CA VAL A 84 -5.56 -8.52 12.13
C VAL A 84 -6.47 -7.97 11.03
N TYR A 85 -6.06 -6.87 10.39
CA TYR A 85 -6.63 -6.36 9.14
C TYR A 85 -5.70 -6.70 7.98
N ASP A 86 -6.04 -7.76 7.23
CA ASP A 86 -5.34 -8.08 5.99
C ASP A 86 -5.86 -7.18 4.86
N LEU A 87 -5.13 -6.10 4.57
CA LEU A 87 -5.39 -5.21 3.45
C LEU A 87 -4.56 -5.59 2.20
N GLN A 88 -3.83 -6.70 2.27
CA GLN A 88 -3.11 -7.29 1.15
C GLN A 88 -4.00 -8.26 0.37
N ASN A 89 -4.83 -9.03 1.08
CA ASN A 89 -5.80 -9.97 0.51
C ASN A 89 -5.20 -10.93 -0.51
N SER A 90 -4.02 -11.49 -0.21
CA SER A 90 -3.26 -12.33 -1.15
C SER A 90 -3.26 -13.80 -0.75
N ASN A 91 -2.82 -14.70 -1.64
CA ASN A 91 -2.60 -16.09 -1.26
C ASN A 91 -1.48 -16.22 -0.21
N ARG A 92 -0.53 -15.29 -0.20
CA ARG A 92 0.60 -15.26 0.75
C ARG A 92 0.11 -14.94 2.16
N THR A 93 -0.68 -13.90 2.32
CA THR A 93 -1.20 -13.50 3.63
C THR A 93 -2.22 -14.49 4.17
N ASN A 94 -3.00 -15.14 3.30
CA ASN A 94 -3.84 -16.29 3.71
C ASN A 94 -3.00 -17.49 4.20
N PHE A 95 -1.84 -17.75 3.60
CA PHE A 95 -0.90 -18.75 4.12
C PHE A 95 -0.37 -18.33 5.50
N TYR A 96 -0.05 -17.04 5.69
CA TYR A 96 0.36 -16.54 7.00
C TYR A 96 -0.72 -16.72 8.06
N ARG A 97 -1.97 -16.35 7.75
CA ARG A 97 -3.15 -16.57 8.61
C ARG A 97 -3.24 -18.01 9.10
N LYS A 98 -3.01 -18.99 8.21
CA LYS A 98 -3.17 -20.42 8.52
C LYS A 98 -2.02 -21.03 9.30
N PHE A 99 -0.78 -20.60 9.04
CA PHE A 99 0.41 -21.33 9.49
C PHE A 99 1.39 -20.54 10.35
N ILE A 100 1.29 -19.21 10.38
CA ILE A 100 2.24 -18.35 11.10
C ILE A 100 1.56 -17.65 12.27
N PHE A 101 0.39 -17.07 12.03
CA PHE A 101 -0.36 -16.30 13.01
C PHE A 101 -1.26 -17.21 13.86
N ASN A 102 -1.36 -16.89 15.15
CA ASN A 102 -2.28 -17.54 16.09
C ASN A 102 -3.49 -16.64 16.43
N THR A 103 -3.70 -15.54 15.70
CA THR A 103 -4.80 -14.60 15.96
C THR A 103 -6.09 -15.11 15.30
N ASN A 104 -7.11 -15.35 16.12
CA ASN A 104 -8.42 -15.82 15.65
C ASN A 104 -9.22 -14.70 14.97
N ASP A 105 -9.11 -13.46 15.45
CA ASP A 105 -9.86 -12.36 14.87
C ASP A 105 -9.13 -11.74 13.68
N TRP A 106 -9.52 -12.16 12.48
CA TRP A 106 -8.88 -11.80 11.23
C TRP A 106 -9.91 -11.25 10.22
N SER A 107 -9.67 -10.03 9.77
CA SER A 107 -10.46 -9.34 8.75
C SER A 107 -9.74 -9.40 7.41
N SER A 108 -10.39 -9.99 6.40
CA SER A 108 -9.91 -10.03 5.02
C SER A 108 -11.07 -9.90 4.03
N SER A 109 -10.85 -9.21 2.92
CA SER A 109 -11.85 -9.15 1.84
C SER A 109 -12.05 -10.51 1.17
N LYS A 110 -11.16 -11.49 1.38
CA LYS A 110 -11.31 -12.87 0.89
C LYS A 110 -12.40 -13.66 1.62
N ASP A 111 -12.81 -13.20 2.80
CA ASP A 111 -13.92 -13.79 3.55
C ASP A 111 -15.28 -13.20 3.10
N ILE A 112 -15.27 -12.37 2.05
CA ILE A 112 -16.47 -11.83 1.40
C ILE A 112 -16.83 -12.74 0.23
N PRO A 113 -18.10 -13.21 0.13
CA PRO A 113 -18.53 -14.07 -0.96
C PRO A 113 -18.23 -13.48 -2.35
N GLU A 114 -17.81 -14.36 -3.25
CA GLU A 114 -17.36 -14.02 -4.61
C GLU A 114 -18.43 -13.38 -5.49
N ASN A 115 -19.71 -13.59 -5.19
CA ASN A 115 -20.83 -13.01 -5.94
C ASN A 115 -20.91 -11.48 -5.89
N LYS A 116 -20.02 -10.81 -5.13
CA LYS A 116 -19.83 -9.36 -5.09
C LYS A 116 -18.58 -8.84 -5.85
N TYR A 117 -17.93 -9.66 -6.68
CA TYR A 117 -16.66 -9.30 -7.35
C TYR A 117 -16.69 -8.11 -8.32
N ASN A 118 -17.87 -7.56 -8.66
CA ASN A 118 -17.96 -6.32 -9.44
C ASN A 118 -17.55 -5.07 -8.66
N ASN A 119 -17.31 -5.19 -7.35
CA ASN A 119 -16.89 -4.09 -6.50
C ASN A 119 -15.43 -3.69 -6.78
N SER A 120 -15.18 -2.38 -6.87
CA SER A 120 -13.83 -1.80 -6.93
C SER A 120 -12.99 -2.19 -5.70
N VAL A 121 -11.67 -2.02 -5.78
CA VAL A 121 -10.76 -2.31 -4.65
C VAL A 121 -11.19 -1.58 -3.38
N LEU A 122 -11.56 -0.29 -3.51
CA LEU A 122 -12.00 0.53 -2.38
C LEU A 122 -13.33 0.03 -1.77
N GLN A 123 -14.29 -0.39 -2.61
CA GLN A 123 -15.54 -0.97 -2.14
C GLN A 123 -15.31 -2.29 -1.40
N ARG A 124 -14.33 -3.11 -1.82
CA ARG A 124 -13.98 -4.33 -1.09
C ARG A 124 -13.37 -4.03 0.28
N PHE A 125 -12.55 -2.98 0.40
CA PHE A 125 -12.07 -2.53 1.70
C PHE A 125 -13.21 -1.98 2.57
N ASP A 126 -14.13 -1.21 1.99
CA ASP A 126 -15.29 -0.68 2.71
C ASP A 126 -16.14 -1.80 3.30
N GLU A 127 -16.49 -2.81 2.50
CA GLU A 127 -17.25 -3.97 2.96
C GLU A 127 -16.49 -4.79 4.02
N GLN A 128 -15.18 -4.99 3.84
CA GLN A 128 -14.32 -5.69 4.80
C GLN A 128 -14.33 -5.01 6.17
N LEU A 129 -14.14 -3.69 6.20
CA LEU A 129 -14.09 -2.92 7.43
C LEU A 129 -15.47 -2.83 8.10
N ARG A 130 -16.55 -2.61 7.33
CA ARG A 130 -17.92 -2.62 7.87
C ARG A 130 -18.29 -3.95 8.50
N LYS A 131 -17.91 -5.09 7.90
CA LYS A 131 -18.08 -6.42 8.51
C LYS A 131 -17.30 -6.59 9.81
N SER A 132 -16.24 -5.80 9.99
CA SER A 132 -15.43 -5.75 11.21
C SER A 132 -15.94 -4.69 12.20
N ASN A 133 -17.17 -4.18 12.02
CA ASN A 133 -17.79 -3.13 12.82
C ASN A 133 -17.02 -1.79 12.84
N ILE A 134 -16.22 -1.53 11.80
CA ILE A 134 -15.59 -0.23 11.60
C ILE A 134 -16.52 0.64 10.77
N GLN A 135 -16.77 1.85 11.27
CA GLN A 135 -17.41 2.89 10.49
C GLN A 135 -16.44 3.41 9.43
N THR A 136 -16.83 3.33 8.16
CA THR A 136 -15.99 3.74 7.03
C THR A 136 -16.38 5.12 6.52
N LEU A 137 -15.58 6.12 6.86
CA LEU A 137 -15.77 7.51 6.43
C LEU A 137 -14.76 7.90 5.35
N TYR A 138 -13.57 7.30 5.37
CA TYR A 138 -12.44 7.68 4.52
C TYR A 138 -12.06 6.61 3.50
N THR A 139 -12.43 5.34 3.72
CA THR A 139 -12.03 4.20 2.88
C THR A 139 -12.32 4.39 1.39
N LEU A 140 -13.46 4.98 1.03
CA LEU A 140 -13.83 5.23 -0.38
C LEU A 140 -13.19 6.50 -0.98
N LYS A 141 -12.48 7.29 -0.16
CA LYS A 141 -11.86 8.57 -0.52
C LYS A 141 -10.42 8.61 0.01
N PRO A 142 -9.53 7.74 -0.48
CA PRO A 142 -8.16 7.65 0.04
C PRO A 142 -7.43 8.98 -0.14
N ASP A 143 -6.91 9.51 0.95
CA ASP A 143 -6.07 10.72 0.96
C ASP A 143 -4.63 10.31 1.26
N PHE A 144 -3.75 10.41 0.27
CA PHE A 144 -2.34 10.04 0.39
C PHE A 144 -1.42 11.24 0.63
N SER A 145 -1.98 12.40 1.00
CA SER A 145 -1.20 13.62 1.29
C SER A 145 -0.21 13.44 2.43
N TRP A 146 -0.50 12.56 3.40
CA TRP A 146 0.39 12.23 4.52
C TRP A 146 1.73 11.62 4.07
N ALA A 147 1.78 11.00 2.90
CA ALA A 147 2.99 10.39 2.36
C ALA A 147 3.86 11.39 1.57
N ALA A 148 3.33 12.59 1.31
CA ALA A 148 4.08 13.61 0.61
C ALA A 148 5.09 14.26 1.55
N GLU A 149 6.37 14.16 1.20
CA GLU A 149 7.42 14.94 1.84
C GLU A 149 7.56 16.31 1.15
N LYS A 150 8.11 17.31 1.86
CA LYS A 150 8.45 18.59 1.22
C LYS A 150 9.46 18.33 0.10
N GLY A 151 9.09 18.68 -1.14
CA GLY A 151 9.84 18.37 -2.36
C GLY A 151 11.22 19.02 -2.52
N SER A 152 11.77 19.66 -1.49
CA SER A 152 13.10 20.28 -1.52
C SER A 152 14.25 19.30 -1.75
N ASN A 153 14.00 17.99 -1.58
CA ASN A 153 15.01 16.94 -1.74
C ASN A 153 15.14 16.42 -3.17
N TYR A 154 14.30 16.90 -4.12
CA TYR A 154 14.33 16.46 -5.50
C TYR A 154 14.70 17.62 -6.42
N ASN A 155 15.91 17.57 -6.98
CA ASN A 155 16.32 18.50 -8.02
C ASN A 155 15.72 18.05 -9.37
N LEU A 156 14.67 18.73 -9.81
CA LEU A 156 14.04 18.49 -11.12
C LEU A 156 14.90 18.98 -12.30
N GLY A 157 16.06 19.58 -12.02
CA GLY A 157 16.95 20.19 -13.01
C GLY A 157 16.40 21.50 -13.57
N THR A 158 15.33 22.06 -12.97
CA THR A 158 14.72 23.31 -13.43
C THR A 158 13.83 23.96 -12.37
N ASP A 159 13.86 25.30 -12.33
CA ASP A 159 12.90 26.13 -11.59
C ASP A 159 11.80 26.69 -12.52
N LYS A 160 11.81 26.33 -13.80
CA LYS A 160 10.81 26.77 -14.78
C LYS A 160 9.56 25.91 -14.68
N LYS A 161 8.45 26.41 -15.26
CA LYS A 161 7.25 25.61 -15.47
C LYS A 161 7.62 24.36 -16.28
N TYR A 162 7.15 23.20 -15.81
CA TYR A 162 7.52 21.93 -16.42
C TYR A 162 6.32 21.01 -16.64
N ILE A 163 6.50 20.03 -17.52
CA ILE A 163 5.61 18.90 -17.72
C ILE A 163 6.40 17.63 -17.35
N LEU A 164 5.88 16.85 -16.41
CA LEU A 164 6.49 15.61 -15.95
C LEU A 164 5.85 14.41 -16.64
N LEU A 165 6.69 13.55 -17.22
CA LEU A 165 6.28 12.34 -17.92
C LEU A 165 6.76 11.09 -17.16
N PHE A 166 5.91 10.07 -17.10
CA PHE A 166 6.23 8.75 -16.57
C PHE A 166 6.10 7.70 -17.70
N PRO A 167 7.04 7.66 -18.66
CA PRO A 167 6.91 6.87 -19.89
C PRO A 167 7.26 5.38 -19.69
N PHE A 168 6.83 4.80 -18.56
CA PHE A 168 7.22 3.46 -18.17
C PHE A 168 6.06 2.66 -17.57
N CYS A 169 6.26 1.35 -17.53
CA CYS A 169 5.37 0.38 -16.91
C CYS A 169 6.22 -0.73 -16.25
N SER A 170 5.57 -1.69 -15.60
CA SER A 170 6.26 -2.90 -15.12
C SER A 170 6.91 -3.66 -16.28
N LYS A 171 8.07 -4.30 -16.02
CA LYS A 171 8.84 -5.08 -17.02
C LYS A 171 8.00 -6.15 -17.72
N ASP A 172 7.10 -6.81 -16.99
CA ASP A 172 6.25 -7.87 -17.53
C ASP A 172 4.98 -7.33 -18.25
N LEU A 173 4.75 -6.02 -18.24
CA LEU A 173 3.55 -5.37 -18.75
C LEU A 173 3.86 -4.34 -19.83
N ILE A 174 4.87 -4.59 -20.67
CA ILE A 174 5.32 -3.66 -21.74
C ILE A 174 4.17 -3.20 -22.63
N HIS A 175 3.16 -4.05 -22.87
CA HIS A 175 1.96 -3.69 -23.63
C HIS A 175 1.12 -2.55 -23.00
N LYS A 176 1.33 -2.22 -21.71
CA LYS A 176 0.71 -1.07 -21.04
C LYS A 176 1.47 0.24 -21.25
N ARG A 177 2.70 0.20 -21.77
CA ARG A 177 3.46 1.41 -22.10
C ARG A 177 2.89 2.01 -23.37
N TRP A 178 2.47 3.25 -23.29
CA TRP A 178 2.01 3.99 -24.46
C TRP A 178 3.20 4.24 -25.42
N PRO A 179 3.11 3.88 -26.72
CA PRO A 179 4.27 3.93 -27.61
C PRO A 179 4.63 5.33 -28.09
N TYR A 180 3.70 6.29 -28.01
CA TYR A 180 3.83 7.61 -28.66
C TYR A 180 4.43 8.72 -27.79
N PHE A 181 5.16 8.36 -26.72
CA PHE A 181 5.77 9.37 -25.85
C PHE A 181 6.79 10.24 -26.58
N SER A 182 7.55 9.68 -27.52
CA SER A 182 8.56 10.41 -28.29
C SER A 182 7.92 11.50 -29.17
N GLU A 183 6.83 11.16 -29.87
CA GLU A 183 6.04 12.05 -30.70
C GLU A 183 5.40 13.15 -29.86
N LEU A 184 4.80 12.79 -28.72
CA LEU A 184 4.23 13.76 -27.77
C LEU A 184 5.30 14.75 -27.28
N ILE A 185 6.48 14.25 -26.90
CA ILE A 185 7.60 15.10 -26.45
C ILE A 185 8.00 16.10 -27.53
N ASN A 186 8.10 15.65 -28.79
CA ASN A 186 8.45 16.53 -29.91
C ASN A 186 7.36 17.57 -30.17
N LEU A 187 6.08 17.18 -30.15
CA LEU A 187 4.96 18.09 -30.32
C LEU A 187 4.91 19.15 -29.21
N ILE A 188 5.14 18.77 -27.95
CA ILE A 188 5.17 19.73 -26.84
C ILE A 188 6.34 20.71 -27.00
N LYS A 189 7.54 20.24 -27.37
CA LYS A 189 8.69 21.12 -27.60
C LYS A 189 8.43 22.16 -28.70
N GLN A 190 7.73 21.78 -29.76
CA GLN A 190 7.40 22.66 -30.88
C GLN A 190 6.30 23.67 -30.53
N ASN A 191 5.21 23.21 -29.93
CA ASN A 191 4.01 24.02 -29.71
C ASN A 191 4.00 24.76 -28.37
N HIS A 192 4.77 24.27 -27.38
CA HIS A 192 4.83 24.84 -26.04
C HIS A 192 6.27 24.91 -25.49
N PRO A 193 7.17 25.65 -26.16
CA PRO A 193 8.59 25.75 -25.78
C PRO A 193 8.84 26.40 -24.41
N GLN A 194 7.82 27.02 -23.80
CA GLN A 194 7.91 27.60 -22.46
C GLN A 194 7.98 26.56 -21.34
N TYR A 195 7.58 25.30 -21.59
CA TYR A 195 7.63 24.24 -20.60
C TYR A 195 8.92 23.43 -20.71
N VAL A 196 9.58 23.20 -19.59
CA VAL A 196 10.65 22.22 -19.50
C VAL A 196 10.03 20.82 -19.42
N LEU A 197 10.54 19.88 -20.21
CA LEU A 197 10.08 18.49 -20.15
C LEU A 197 10.97 17.71 -19.18
N VAL A 198 10.35 17.14 -18.14
CA VAL A 198 11.01 16.30 -17.15
C VAL A 198 10.51 14.87 -17.34
N VAL A 199 11.41 13.91 -17.35
CA VAL A 199 11.07 12.48 -17.48
C VAL A 199 11.48 11.78 -16.20
N ALA A 200 10.52 11.13 -15.53
CA ALA A 200 10.81 10.34 -14.35
C ALA A 200 11.67 9.12 -14.73
N PRO A 201 12.67 8.75 -13.91
CA PRO A 201 13.47 7.55 -14.15
C PRO A 201 12.57 6.31 -14.07
N GLY A 202 12.69 5.44 -15.07
CA GLY A 202 11.97 4.17 -15.11
C GLY A 202 12.66 3.06 -14.29
N PRO A 203 11.96 1.94 -14.04
CA PRO A 203 12.50 0.74 -13.39
C PRO A 203 13.38 -0.16 -14.30
#